data_AF-A0A6H1C8Z1-F1
#
_entry.id   AF-A0A6H1C8Z1-F1
#
_cell.length_a   1.000
_cell.length_b   1.000
_cell.length_c   1.000
_cell.angle_alpha   90.00
_cell.angle_beta   90.00
_cell.angle_gamma   90.00
#
_symmetry.space_group_name_H-M   'P 1'
#
loop_
_entity.id
_entity.type
_entity.pdbx_description
1 polymer ?
#
loop_
_entity_poly.entity_id
_entity_poly.type
_entity_poly.pdbx_seq_one_letter_code
_entity_poly.pdbx_strand_id
1 'polypeptide(L)'
;MVATGIMGVSGRSMLEALSDEHRDPEPLAESAKGRMRVKIPALIEATIGQFTDHHGFLIGMHVEPIDRYGLALAELDARIDAEIEPLRAARELLCSIPGYSTTLAEIFLAATGGAMSVFPTAGHLASWAGTAPGVHESAGRVNRPRPDPASDTSRVRWAPPP
;
A
#
# COMPACT_ATOMS: atom_id res chain seq x y z
N MET A 1 -25.03 14.60 -10.16
CA MET A 1 -24.71 13.94 -8.87
C MET A 1 -23.59 12.92 -9.11
N VAL A 2 -22.38 13.16 -8.59
CA VAL A 2 -21.19 12.33 -8.84
C VAL A 2 -21.25 11.01 -8.08
N ALA A 3 -20.76 9.91 -8.66
CA ALA A 3 -20.59 8.64 -7.96
C ALA A 3 -19.27 8.68 -7.16
N THR A 4 -19.35 8.53 -5.83
CA THR A 4 -18.21 8.68 -4.91
C THR A 4 -17.38 7.39 -4.71
N GLY A 5 -17.63 6.33 -5.47
CA GLY A 5 -17.00 5.02 -5.28
C GLY A 5 -16.80 4.25 -6.58
N ILE A 6 -16.06 4.85 -7.52
CA ILE A 6 -15.82 4.27 -8.86
C ILE A 6 -15.05 2.94 -8.79
N MET A 7 -14.17 2.77 -7.80
CA MET A 7 -13.38 1.54 -7.60
C MET A 7 -14.03 0.55 -6.61
N GLY A 8 -15.20 0.86 -6.06
CA GLY A 8 -15.96 -0.10 -5.25
C GLY A 8 -16.57 -1.19 -6.13
N VAL A 9 -17.02 -2.31 -5.54
CA VAL A 9 -17.56 -3.47 -6.26
C VAL A 9 -18.56 -3.09 -7.35
N SER A 10 -19.50 -2.19 -7.03
CA SER A 10 -20.52 -1.75 -7.99
C SER A 10 -19.97 -0.86 -9.11
N GLY A 11 -18.94 -0.04 -8.84
CA GLY A 11 -18.29 0.78 -9.85
C GLY A 11 -17.38 -0.04 -10.77
N ARG A 12 -16.65 -1.02 -10.20
CA ARG A 12 -15.83 -1.99 -10.94
C ARG A 12 -16.68 -2.80 -11.92
N SER A 13 -17.81 -3.35 -11.44
CA SER A 13 -18.78 -4.10 -12.26
C SER A 13 -19.36 -3.25 -13.40
N MET A 14 -19.59 -1.96 -13.17
CA MET A 14 -20.05 -1.04 -14.21
C MET A 14 -18.95 -0.74 -15.24
N LEU A 15 -17.69 -0.57 -14.80
CA LEU A 15 -16.57 -0.34 -15.72
C LEU A 15 -16.28 -1.56 -16.59
N GLU A 16 -16.46 -2.78 -16.08
CA GLU A 16 -16.36 -4.01 -16.86
C GLU A 16 -17.45 -4.10 -17.91
N ALA A 17 -18.71 -3.89 -17.52
CA ALA A 17 -19.85 -3.87 -18.46
C ALA A 17 -19.71 -2.79 -19.55
N LEU A 18 -19.02 -1.68 -19.25
CA LEU A 18 -18.71 -0.63 -20.23
C LEU A 18 -17.48 -0.93 -21.08
N SER A 19 -16.57 -1.79 -20.62
CA SER A 19 -15.38 -2.20 -21.36
C SER A 19 -15.66 -3.31 -22.37
N ASP A 20 -16.71 -4.12 -22.14
CA ASP A 20 -17.09 -5.20 -23.04
C ASP A 20 -17.64 -4.71 -24.38
N GLU A 21 -17.49 -5.53 -25.43
CA GLU A 21 -18.04 -5.29 -26.78
C GLU A 21 -19.57 -5.31 -26.81
N HIS A 22 -20.21 -6.06 -25.92
CA HIS A 22 -21.67 -6.20 -25.84
C HIS A 22 -22.22 -5.26 -24.77
N ARG A 23 -22.29 -3.97 -25.11
CA ARG A 23 -22.71 -2.88 -24.22
C ARG A 23 -24.23 -2.85 -24.10
N ASP A 24 -24.74 -3.78 -23.33
CA ASP A 24 -26.16 -3.80 -23.03
C ASP A 24 -26.42 -2.88 -21.80
N PRO A 25 -27.28 -1.86 -21.92
CA PRO A 25 -27.62 -0.96 -20.81
C PRO A 25 -28.34 -1.67 -19.64
N GLU A 26 -28.94 -2.85 -19.87
CA GLU A 26 -29.61 -3.63 -18.82
C GLU A 26 -28.61 -4.22 -17.78
N PRO A 27 -27.54 -4.93 -18.15
CA PRO A 27 -26.48 -5.35 -17.22
C PRO A 27 -25.84 -4.22 -16.41
N LEU A 28 -25.71 -3.03 -17.00
CA LEU A 28 -25.20 -1.84 -16.32
C LEU A 28 -26.16 -1.39 -15.19
N ALA A 29 -27.47 -1.44 -15.46
CA ALA A 29 -28.52 -1.10 -14.50
C ALA A 29 -28.58 -2.11 -13.34
N GLU A 30 -28.43 -3.40 -13.63
CA GLU A 30 -28.46 -4.46 -12.61
C GLU A 30 -27.23 -4.45 -11.69
N SER A 31 -26.08 -4.01 -12.21
CA SER A 31 -24.82 -3.86 -11.47
C SER A 31 -24.88 -2.75 -10.39
N ALA A 32 -25.89 -1.87 -10.45
CA ALA A 32 -26.08 -0.84 -9.43
C ALA A 32 -26.56 -1.46 -8.11
N LYS A 33 -25.78 -1.29 -7.03
CA LYS A 33 -26.16 -1.72 -5.67
C LYS A 33 -26.49 -0.54 -4.74
N GLY A 34 -27.38 -0.78 -3.78
CA GLY A 34 -27.75 0.18 -2.74
C GLY A 34 -28.32 1.48 -3.30
N ARG A 35 -27.82 2.63 -2.83
CA ARG A 35 -28.26 3.97 -3.27
C ARG A 35 -28.03 4.26 -4.77
N MET A 36 -27.21 3.46 -5.44
CA MET A 36 -26.94 3.62 -6.88
C MET A 36 -28.09 3.11 -7.75
N ARG A 37 -28.97 2.24 -7.23
CA ARG A 37 -30.17 1.76 -7.95
C ARG A 37 -31.12 2.88 -8.32
N VAL A 38 -31.24 3.90 -7.46
CA VAL A 38 -32.08 5.08 -7.71
C VAL A 38 -31.58 5.88 -8.93
N LYS A 39 -30.31 5.71 -9.32
CA LYS A 39 -29.69 6.43 -10.44
C LYS A 39 -29.72 5.67 -11.77
N ILE A 40 -30.25 4.45 -11.79
CA ILE A 40 -30.32 3.61 -12.99
C ILE A 40 -30.90 4.37 -14.21
N PRO A 41 -32.02 5.11 -14.11
CA PRO A 41 -32.57 5.82 -15.27
C PRO A 41 -31.60 6.86 -15.84
N ALA A 42 -30.90 7.60 -14.98
CA ALA A 42 -29.92 8.59 -15.39
C ALA A 42 -28.62 7.97 -15.93
N LEU A 43 -28.26 6.76 -15.49
CA LEU A 43 -27.11 6.00 -16.00
C LEU A 43 -27.39 5.44 -17.40
N ILE A 44 -28.61 4.94 -17.63
CA ILE A 44 -29.08 4.50 -18.96
C ILE A 44 -29.12 5.69 -19.91
N GLU A 45 -29.69 6.82 -19.49
CA GLU A 45 -29.74 8.03 -20.32
C GLU A 45 -28.34 8.57 -20.67
N ALA A 46 -27.41 8.54 -19.71
CA ALA A 46 -26.01 8.97 -19.94
C ALA A 46 -25.22 8.02 -20.85
N THR A 47 -25.65 6.78 -21.03
CA THR A 47 -24.98 5.80 -21.91
C THR A 47 -25.52 5.83 -23.34
N ILE A 48 -26.75 6.31 -23.55
CA ILE A 48 -27.33 6.49 -24.88
C ILE A 48 -26.65 7.66 -25.61
N GLY A 49 -25.83 7.36 -26.62
CA GLY A 49 -25.27 8.33 -27.58
C GLY A 49 -23.97 9.04 -27.17
N GLN A 50 -23.51 8.89 -25.93
CA GLN A 50 -22.27 9.53 -25.42
C GLN A 50 -21.12 8.53 -25.23
N PHE A 51 -21.41 7.23 -25.14
CA PHE A 51 -20.42 6.19 -24.85
C PHE A 51 -20.12 5.36 -26.10
N THR A 52 -18.91 5.51 -26.65
CA THR A 52 -18.50 4.94 -27.95
C THR A 52 -17.45 3.85 -27.77
N ASP A 53 -17.21 3.02 -28.80
CA ASP A 53 -16.21 1.94 -28.75
C ASP A 53 -14.86 2.39 -28.21
N HIS A 54 -14.45 3.60 -28.61
CA HIS A 54 -13.26 4.28 -28.13
C HIS A 54 -13.21 4.45 -26.60
N HIS A 55 -14.32 4.82 -25.95
CA HIS A 55 -14.37 4.98 -24.49
C HIS A 55 -14.20 3.65 -23.76
N GLY A 56 -14.82 2.56 -24.25
CA GLY A 56 -14.64 1.23 -23.68
C GLY A 56 -13.20 0.72 -23.85
N PHE A 57 -12.58 0.97 -25.01
CA PHE A 57 -11.14 0.70 -25.20
C PHE A 57 -10.27 1.45 -24.17
N LEU A 58 -10.51 2.74 -23.96
CA LEU A 58 -9.75 3.53 -22.97
C LEU A 58 -9.97 3.04 -21.53
N ILE A 59 -11.19 2.62 -21.19
CA ILE A 59 -11.48 2.04 -19.87
C ILE A 59 -10.73 0.72 -19.70
N GLY A 60 -10.77 -0.19 -20.68
CA GLY A 60 -10.03 -1.45 -20.65
C GLY A 60 -8.52 -1.22 -20.46
N MET A 61 -7.94 -0.27 -21.20
CA MET A 61 -6.53 0.14 -21.07
C MET A 61 -6.13 0.60 -19.65
N HIS A 62 -7.06 1.08 -18.84
CA HIS A 62 -6.80 1.50 -17.46
C HIS A 62 -7.17 0.46 -16.42
N VAL A 63 -8.26 -0.26 -16.65
CA VAL A 63 -8.77 -1.31 -15.76
C VAL A 63 -7.83 -2.51 -15.73
N GLU A 64 -7.36 -2.98 -16.88
CA GLU A 64 -6.52 -4.18 -16.96
C GLU A 64 -5.20 -4.02 -16.17
N PRO A 65 -4.44 -2.90 -16.28
CA PRO A 65 -3.28 -2.69 -15.41
C PRO A 65 -3.61 -2.64 -13.92
N ILE A 66 -4.77 -2.08 -13.52
CA ILE A 66 -5.17 -2.02 -12.12
C ILE A 66 -5.33 -3.42 -11.55
N ASP A 67 -6.00 -4.32 -12.28
CA ASP A 67 -6.16 -5.71 -11.85
C ASP A 67 -4.80 -6.42 -11.79
N ARG A 68 -3.94 -6.18 -12.78
CA ARG A 68 -2.58 -6.73 -12.80
C ARG A 68 -1.76 -6.30 -11.58
N TYR A 69 -1.83 -5.03 -11.21
CA TYR A 69 -1.16 -4.54 -10.00
C TYR A 69 -1.80 -5.10 -8.73
N GLY A 70 -3.13 -5.28 -8.70
CA GLY A 70 -3.82 -5.96 -7.61
C GLY A 70 -3.32 -7.40 -7.41
N LEU A 71 -3.14 -8.15 -8.49
CA LEU A 71 -2.57 -9.50 -8.45
C LEU A 71 -1.11 -9.50 -7.98
N ALA A 72 -0.29 -8.58 -8.51
CA ALA A 72 1.10 -8.45 -8.10
C ALA A 72 1.24 -8.07 -6.61
N LEU A 73 0.37 -7.19 -6.11
CA LEU A 73 0.31 -6.86 -4.69
C LEU A 73 -0.06 -8.07 -3.84
N ALA A 74 -1.09 -8.83 -4.23
CA ALA A 74 -1.49 -10.04 -3.50
C ALA A 74 -0.38 -11.10 -3.48
N GLU A 75 0.38 -11.25 -4.57
CA GLU A 75 1.54 -12.14 -4.63
C GLU A 75 2.65 -11.67 -3.68
N LEU A 76 2.94 -10.36 -3.65
CA LEU A 76 3.92 -9.78 -2.73
C LEU A 76 3.49 -9.92 -1.26
N ASP A 77 2.22 -9.66 -0.95
CA ASP A 77 1.66 -9.83 0.40
C ASP A 77 1.82 -11.27 0.87
N ALA A 78 1.44 -12.24 0.03
CA ALA A 78 1.61 -13.67 0.34
C ALA A 78 3.09 -14.05 0.53
N ARG A 79 4.00 -13.44 -0.22
CA ARG A 79 5.43 -13.67 -0.05
C ARG A 79 5.95 -13.06 1.25
N ILE A 80 5.54 -11.83 1.59
CA ILE A 80 5.90 -11.17 2.85
C ILE A 80 5.42 -12.00 4.03
N ASP A 81 4.17 -12.48 4.02
CA ASP A 81 3.62 -13.34 5.07
C ASP A 81 4.47 -14.60 5.27
N ALA A 82 4.88 -15.25 4.18
CA ALA A 82 5.73 -16.44 4.24
C ALA A 82 7.13 -16.16 4.84
N GLU A 83 7.74 -15.03 4.50
CA GLU A 83 9.06 -14.62 5.04
C GLU A 83 8.97 -14.14 6.49
N ILE A 84 7.82 -13.59 6.91
CA ILE A 84 7.57 -13.14 8.28
C ILE A 84 7.19 -14.30 9.20
N GLU A 85 6.68 -15.42 8.67
CA GLU A 85 6.25 -16.57 9.47
C GLU A 85 7.29 -17.06 10.50
N PRO A 86 8.59 -17.23 10.16
CA PRO A 86 9.61 -17.61 11.14
C PRO A 86 9.83 -16.56 12.24
N LEU A 87 9.46 -15.31 11.97
CA LEU A 87 9.60 -14.15 12.85
C LEU A 87 8.28 -13.76 13.52
N ARG A 88 7.21 -14.56 13.39
CA ARG A 88 5.86 -14.27 13.90
C ARG A 88 5.88 -13.81 15.37
N ALA A 89 6.60 -14.52 16.23
CA ALA A 89 6.68 -14.17 17.65
C ALA A 89 7.32 -12.79 17.88
N ALA A 90 8.33 -12.42 17.10
CA ALA A 90 8.96 -11.10 17.19
C ALA A 90 8.01 -10.01 16.68
N ARG A 91 7.24 -10.27 15.61
CA ARG A 91 6.21 -9.36 15.11
C ARG A 91 5.13 -9.12 16.17
N GLU A 92 4.60 -10.17 16.77
CA GLU A 92 3.57 -10.07 17.81
C GLU A 92 4.07 -9.30 19.03
N LEU A 93 5.34 -9.50 19.42
CA LEU A 93 5.97 -8.72 20.48
C LEU A 93 6.07 -7.24 20.11
N LEU A 94 6.49 -6.91 18.89
CA LEU A 94 6.54 -5.51 18.42
C LEU A 94 5.14 -4.87 18.39
N CYS A 95 4.12 -5.59 17.90
CA CYS A 95 2.73 -5.12 17.90
C CYS A 95 2.13 -4.92 19.30
N SER A 96 2.73 -5.48 20.35
CA SER A 96 2.32 -5.21 21.73
C SER A 96 2.74 -3.81 22.22
N ILE A 97 3.68 -3.16 21.53
CA ILE A 97 4.13 -1.80 21.83
C ILE A 97 3.06 -0.80 21.32
N PRO A 98 2.52 0.09 22.17
CA PRO A 98 1.58 1.11 21.72
C PRO A 98 2.13 1.93 20.55
N GLY A 99 1.38 1.99 19.45
CA GLY A 99 1.78 2.70 18.23
C GLY A 99 2.47 1.83 17.16
N TYR A 100 2.78 0.56 17.45
CA TYR A 100 3.24 -0.38 16.44
C TYR A 100 2.08 -1.09 15.74
N SER A 101 1.90 -0.81 14.45
CA SER A 101 1.04 -1.61 13.57
C SER A 101 1.76 -2.87 13.08
N THR A 102 1.01 -3.84 12.56
CA THR A 102 1.55 -5.02 11.88
C THR A 102 2.55 -4.64 10.80
N THR A 103 2.17 -3.73 9.90
CA THR A 103 3.03 -3.23 8.82
C THR A 103 4.32 -2.61 9.37
N LEU A 104 4.24 -1.81 10.45
CA LEU A 104 5.42 -1.20 11.03
C LEU A 104 6.36 -2.24 11.66
N ALA A 105 5.80 -3.25 12.33
CA ALA A 105 6.57 -4.36 12.89
C ALA A 105 7.27 -5.16 11.79
N GLU A 106 6.60 -5.44 10.68
CA GLU A 106 7.16 -6.17 9.53
C GLU A 106 8.26 -5.37 8.84
N ILE A 107 8.05 -4.07 8.62
CA ILE A 107 9.09 -3.16 8.10
C ILE A 107 10.30 -3.15 9.04
N PHE A 108 10.09 -3.06 10.35
CA PHE A 108 11.16 -3.08 11.33
C PHE A 108 11.97 -4.39 11.27
N LEU A 109 11.29 -5.54 11.21
CA LEU A 109 11.93 -6.85 11.12
C LEU A 109 12.70 -7.00 9.79
N ALA A 110 12.12 -6.56 8.67
CA ALA A 110 12.79 -6.59 7.38
C ALA A 110 14.04 -5.69 7.37
N ALA A 111 13.97 -4.51 7.98
CA ALA A 111 15.08 -3.57 8.01
C ALA A 111 16.20 -3.99 8.96
N THR A 112 15.88 -4.67 10.06
CA THR A 112 16.86 -5.16 11.04
C THR A 112 17.35 -6.58 10.77
N GLY A 113 16.66 -7.33 9.91
CA GLY A 113 16.87 -8.76 9.71
C GLY A 113 16.34 -9.65 10.83
N GLY A 114 15.63 -9.10 11.82
CA GLY A 114 15.02 -9.82 12.95
C GLY A 114 15.99 -10.40 14.00
N ALA A 115 17.25 -10.61 13.65
CA ALA A 115 18.28 -11.10 14.56
C ALA A 115 18.96 -9.93 15.29
N MET A 116 18.64 -9.75 16.58
CA MET A 116 19.23 -8.66 17.37
C MET A 116 20.74 -8.84 17.66
N SER A 117 21.33 -10.00 17.36
CA SER A 117 22.77 -10.25 17.51
C SER A 117 23.65 -9.41 16.59
N VAL A 118 23.10 -8.86 15.50
CA VAL A 118 23.83 -7.93 14.61
C VAL A 118 24.06 -6.57 15.27
N PHE A 119 23.34 -6.28 16.37
CA PHE A 119 23.53 -5.08 17.17
C PHE A 119 24.20 -5.44 18.51
N PRO A 120 25.43 -4.97 18.78
CA PRO A 120 26.12 -5.28 20.03
C PRO A 120 25.37 -4.82 21.28
N THR A 121 24.64 -3.71 21.18
CA THR A 121 23.78 -3.20 22.26
C THR A 121 22.55 -2.51 21.68
N ALA A 122 21.52 -2.32 22.51
CA ALA A 122 20.33 -1.54 22.14
C ALA A 122 20.67 -0.10 21.71
N GLY A 123 21.77 0.48 22.24
CA GLY A 123 22.25 1.80 21.80
C GLY A 123 22.75 1.81 20.35
N HIS A 124 23.33 0.71 19.86
CA HIS A 124 23.74 0.59 18.46
C HIS A 124 22.53 0.53 17.53
N LEU A 125 21.48 -0.21 17.91
CA LEU A 125 20.21 -0.23 17.20
C LEU A 125 19.57 1.18 17.16
N ALA A 126 19.51 1.88 18.29
CA ALA A 126 18.94 3.22 18.36
C ALA A 126 19.73 4.24 17.53
N SER A 127 21.06 4.11 17.50
CA SER A 127 21.92 4.95 16.65
C SER A 127 21.72 4.66 15.17
N TRP A 128 21.48 3.40 14.80
CA TRP A 128 21.20 3.01 13.42
C TRP A 128 19.81 3.47 12.97
N ALA A 129 18.80 3.33 13.83
CA ALA A 129 17.42 3.75 13.55
C ALA A 129 17.22 5.27 13.51
N GLY A 130 18.26 6.06 13.81
CA GLY A 130 18.17 7.52 13.91
C GLY A 130 17.37 8.02 15.12
N THR A 131 16.99 7.11 16.03
CA THR A 131 16.18 7.43 17.23
C THR A 131 17.01 7.79 18.45
N ALA A 132 18.34 7.79 18.33
CA ALA A 132 19.23 8.25 19.39
C ALA A 132 19.43 9.78 19.30
N PRO A 133 18.85 10.58 20.22
CA PRO A 133 19.29 11.95 20.41
C PRO A 133 20.72 11.91 20.97
N GLY A 134 21.71 12.14 20.11
CA GLY A 134 23.10 12.32 20.52
C GLY A 134 23.29 13.67 21.23
N VAL A 135 22.87 13.78 22.49
CA VAL A 135 23.22 14.92 23.36
C VAL A 135 24.10 14.40 24.49
N HIS A 136 25.41 14.38 24.24
CA HIS A 136 26.41 14.30 25.30
C HIS A 136 26.80 15.72 25.67
N GLU A 137 26.09 16.30 26.65
CA GLU A 137 26.49 17.58 27.23
C GLU A 137 27.43 17.29 28.40
N SER A 138 28.70 17.66 28.24
CA SER A 138 29.67 17.68 29.33
C SER A 138 30.46 18.98 29.23
N ALA A 139 30.44 19.76 30.32
CA ALA A 139 31.12 21.05 30.44
C ALA A 139 30.74 22.10 29.38
N GLY A 140 29.45 22.22 29.04
CA GLY A 140 28.92 23.35 28.26
C GLY A 140 29.35 23.40 26.78
N ARG A 141 29.85 22.29 26.22
CA ARG A 141 30.10 22.17 24.78
C ARG A 141 29.07 21.27 24.11
N VAL A 142 28.34 21.85 23.17
CA VAL A 142 27.43 21.13 22.26
C VAL A 142 28.27 20.51 21.14
N ASN A 143 28.50 19.20 21.19
CA ASN A 143 29.04 18.47 20.04
C ASN A 143 27.89 18.24 19.03
N ARG A 144 28.02 18.77 17.81
CA ARG A 144 27.03 18.49 16.76
C ARG A 144 27.04 16.99 16.45
N PRO A 145 25.88 16.32 16.40
CA PRO A 145 25.83 14.95 15.95
C PRO A 145 26.19 14.88 14.45
N ARG A 146 26.77 13.75 14.06
CA ARG A 146 27.02 13.41 12.66
C ARG A 146 25.68 13.39 11.90
N PRO A 147 25.59 13.93 10.68
CA PRO A 147 24.34 13.93 9.93
C PRO A 147 23.83 12.50 9.67
N ASP A 148 22.51 12.40 9.66
CA ASP A 148 21.72 11.18 9.54
C ASP A 148 22.02 10.40 8.23
N PRO A 149 22.54 9.17 8.30
CA PRO A 149 22.72 8.30 7.14
C PRO A 149 21.41 7.92 6.43
N ALA A 150 20.26 7.95 7.12
CA ALA A 150 18.96 7.57 6.57
C ALA A 150 18.34 8.64 5.66
N SER A 151 18.83 9.89 5.75
CA SER A 151 18.43 10.98 4.86
C SER A 151 19.08 10.94 3.46
N ASP A 152 20.07 10.05 3.26
CA ASP A 152 20.77 9.85 2.00
C ASP A 152 20.24 8.64 1.24
N THR A 153 19.23 8.86 0.39
CA THR A 153 18.60 7.82 -0.44
C THR A 153 19.53 7.23 -1.51
N SER A 154 20.73 7.81 -1.72
CA SER A 154 21.73 7.26 -2.64
C SER A 154 22.46 6.02 -2.09
N ARG A 155 22.20 5.67 -0.82
CA ARG A 155 22.85 4.58 -0.08
C ARG A 155 21.96 3.41 0.31
N VAL A 156 20.72 3.35 -0.19
CA VAL A 156 19.88 2.14 -0.05
C VAL A 156 20.50 1.02 -0.90
N ARG A 157 21.56 0.41 -0.40
CA ARG A 157 22.07 -0.88 -0.86
C ARG A 157 21.42 -1.93 0.04
N TRP A 158 20.84 -2.94 -0.60
CA TRP A 158 20.45 -4.22 0.00
C TRP A 158 21.68 -5.00 0.51
N ALA A 159 22.56 -4.35 1.26
CA ALA A 159 23.64 -5.03 1.96
C ALA A 159 23.03 -5.70 3.21
N PRO A 160 23.37 -6.96 3.50
CA PRO A 160 22.98 -7.55 4.78
C PRO A 160 23.57 -6.71 5.92
N PRO A 161 22.90 -6.64 7.07
CA PRO A 161 23.41 -5.88 8.22
C PRO A 161 24.82 -6.38 8.62
N PRO A 162 25.65 -5.50 9.22
CA PRO A 162 27.06 -5.79 9.53
C PRO A 162 27.27 -7.00 10.45
#